data_AF-A0A7J9VJF0-F1
#
_entry.id   AF-A0A7J9VJF0-F1
#
_cell.length_a   1.000
_cell.length_b   1.000
_cell.length_c   1.000
_cell.angle_alpha   90.00
_cell.angle_beta   90.00
_cell.angle_gamma   90.00
#
_symmetry.space_group_name_H-M   'P 1'
#
loop_
_entity.id
_entity.type
_entity.pdbx_description
1 polymer ?
#
loop_
_entity_poly.entity_id
_entity_poly.type
_entity_poly.pdbx_seq_one_letter_code
_entity_poly.pdbx_strand_id
1 'polypeptide(L)'
;MLGHFDAVVWYTGDDVVTREAGWAPGNASSLAMTELLEVRDYLNEGGRVLNTGKWAGQQYTTNVGSQLYDPFENAECRADPAVQSRCRALPGSGNGMNDVLEYWFGAGITNLDAGINPETGEPYDVNGTDDPLDGMSLALNGGDSADNQDTASSFITTSGLLPEGEFPQFDSWATAKYDRPGGPFDPHTGEHYVYSQIGDVAYKRLTRTITVPADGAEMSFWTSYNTEAAWDHMYVEARTAGQDDWTTLPDLNGHTSTDTGDSCSAGWNDLHPQLEHYQTLNADGSCDPAGTTGEWHATSGGSGGWQQWRVDLSGYAGEQVEISIAYASDWAVQGLGVFLDDIEVSTGEGSTSFETGLDGWEVTGPPEGSSPNPNNFERTTAGGFPEGAVVATDDTLYMGFGLEGIRNAATRDAVMGRAMEYLLR
;
A
#
# COMPACT_ATOMS: atom_id res chain seq x y z
N MET A 1 -16.74 -9.43 28.50
CA MET A 1 -16.04 -8.82 29.67
C MET A 1 -14.62 -9.36 29.82
N LEU A 2 -13.66 -8.68 29.19
CA LEU A 2 -12.23 -8.98 29.23
C LEU A 2 -11.46 -8.18 30.30
N GLY A 3 -12.06 -7.14 30.89
CA GLY A 3 -11.40 -6.18 31.79
C GLY A 3 -10.85 -6.71 33.14
N HIS A 4 -10.73 -8.01 33.32
CA HIS A 4 -10.02 -8.63 34.44
C HIS A 4 -8.65 -9.19 34.05
N PHE A 5 -8.29 -9.12 32.76
CA PHE A 5 -6.99 -9.48 32.24
C PHE A 5 -6.15 -8.23 31.97
N ASP A 6 -4.86 -8.29 32.31
CA ASP A 6 -3.90 -7.23 32.00
C ASP A 6 -3.55 -7.24 30.50
N ALA A 7 -3.53 -8.41 29.87
CA ALA A 7 -3.43 -8.58 28.42
C ALA A 7 -4.22 -9.81 27.94
N VAL A 8 -4.69 -9.78 26.70
CA VAL A 8 -5.44 -10.86 26.04
C VAL A 8 -4.74 -11.30 24.76
N VAL A 9 -4.63 -12.61 24.56
CA VAL A 9 -4.25 -13.19 23.27
C VAL A 9 -5.53 -13.59 22.54
N TRP A 10 -5.90 -12.82 21.52
CA TRP A 10 -6.99 -13.16 20.61
C TRP A 10 -6.45 -14.04 19.47
N TYR A 11 -6.49 -15.34 19.71
CA TYR A 11 -6.02 -16.34 18.75
C TYR A 11 -7.17 -16.92 17.94
N THR A 12 -7.18 -16.68 16.63
CA THR A 12 -8.27 -17.13 15.72
C THR A 12 -7.98 -18.46 15.04
N GLY A 13 -6.74 -18.97 15.11
CA GLY A 13 -6.31 -20.15 14.36
C GLY A 13 -6.58 -20.04 12.86
N ASP A 14 -7.16 -21.09 12.28
CA ASP A 14 -7.46 -21.19 10.84
C ASP A 14 -8.81 -20.57 10.43
N ASP A 15 -9.49 -19.86 11.32
CA ASP A 15 -10.81 -19.31 11.02
C ASP A 15 -10.75 -18.16 10.02
N VAL A 16 -11.34 -18.36 8.84
CA VAL A 16 -11.38 -17.36 7.75
C VAL A 16 -12.49 -16.33 8.01
N VAL A 17 -13.68 -16.79 8.44
CA VAL A 17 -14.85 -15.95 8.71
C VAL A 17 -15.69 -16.65 9.78
N THR A 18 -15.97 -15.96 10.88
CA THR A 18 -16.86 -16.44 11.93
C THR A 18 -18.24 -16.69 11.34
N ARG A 19 -18.63 -17.97 11.23
CA ARG A 19 -19.83 -18.36 10.48
C ARG A 19 -20.57 -19.51 11.15
N GLU A 20 -21.91 -19.43 11.16
CA GLU A 20 -22.75 -20.52 11.64
C GLU A 20 -22.62 -21.77 10.76
N ALA A 21 -22.75 -22.94 11.38
CA ALA A 21 -22.64 -24.21 10.67
C ALA A 21 -23.71 -24.31 9.56
N GLY A 22 -23.24 -24.52 8.32
CA GLY A 22 -24.10 -24.70 7.15
C GLY A 22 -24.37 -23.44 6.32
N TRP A 23 -23.96 -22.25 6.79
CA TRP A 23 -24.07 -21.02 6.00
C TRP A 23 -23.00 -20.97 4.91
N ALA A 24 -23.37 -20.40 3.75
CA ALA A 24 -22.46 -20.24 2.61
C ALA A 24 -21.58 -18.98 2.73
N PRO A 25 -20.47 -18.88 1.97
CA PRO A 25 -19.70 -17.64 1.84
C PRO A 25 -20.54 -16.42 1.48
N GLY A 26 -20.15 -15.26 2.00
CA GLY A 26 -20.92 -14.02 1.89
C GLY A 26 -21.92 -13.81 3.03
N ASN A 27 -21.98 -14.74 3.99
CA ASN A 27 -22.66 -14.62 5.28
C ASN A 27 -21.65 -14.76 6.42
N ALA A 28 -21.87 -14.02 7.49
CA ALA A 28 -21.13 -14.12 8.74
C ALA A 28 -22.09 -14.12 9.93
N SER A 29 -21.72 -14.82 11.00
CA SER A 29 -22.42 -14.75 12.27
C SER A 29 -22.25 -13.35 12.87
N SER A 30 -23.29 -12.82 13.50
CA SER A 30 -23.22 -11.61 14.34
C SER A 30 -22.22 -11.74 15.50
N LEU A 31 -21.78 -12.96 15.81
CA LEU A 31 -20.69 -13.22 16.75
C LEU A 31 -19.40 -12.49 16.34
N ALA A 32 -19.05 -12.44 15.05
CA ALA A 32 -17.86 -11.74 14.57
C ALA A 32 -17.79 -10.31 15.11
N MET A 33 -18.83 -9.52 14.84
CA MET A 33 -18.89 -8.13 15.31
C MET A 33 -19.03 -8.03 16.82
N THR A 34 -19.68 -8.99 17.48
CA THR A 34 -19.77 -9.00 18.94
C THR A 34 -18.39 -9.16 19.57
N GLU A 35 -17.58 -10.10 19.09
CA GLU A 35 -16.21 -10.34 19.58
C GLU A 35 -15.31 -9.14 19.29
N LEU A 36 -15.35 -8.60 18.06
CA LEU A 36 -14.56 -7.42 17.69
C LEU A 36 -14.89 -6.21 18.57
N LEU A 37 -16.19 -5.96 18.83
CA LEU A 37 -16.61 -4.82 19.65
C LEU A 37 -16.29 -5.02 21.13
N GLU A 38 -16.36 -6.24 21.68
CA GLU A 38 -15.89 -6.53 23.05
C GLU A 38 -14.38 -6.34 23.19
N VAL A 39 -13.60 -6.69 22.16
CA VAL A 39 -12.15 -6.42 22.11
C VAL A 39 -11.88 -4.92 22.05
N ARG A 40 -12.59 -4.18 21.20
CA ARG A 40 -12.47 -2.72 21.12
C ARG A 40 -12.84 -2.05 22.45
N ASP A 41 -13.93 -2.47 23.08
CA ASP A 41 -14.37 -1.92 24.36
C ASP A 41 -13.34 -2.23 25.47
N TYR A 42 -12.71 -3.41 25.44
CA TYR A 42 -11.58 -3.72 26.32
C TYR A 42 -10.37 -2.81 26.09
N LEU A 43 -9.99 -2.56 24.85
CA LEU A 43 -8.90 -1.62 24.51
C LEU A 43 -9.23 -0.18 24.96
N ASN A 44 -10.48 0.26 24.79
CA ASN A 44 -10.95 1.57 25.27
C ASN A 44 -10.85 1.73 26.79
N GLU A 45 -10.87 0.62 27.54
CA GLU A 45 -10.68 0.58 28.99
C GLU A 45 -9.20 0.43 29.41
N GLY A 46 -8.26 0.54 28.46
CA GLY A 46 -6.82 0.39 28.70
C GLY A 46 -6.33 -1.05 28.62
N GLY A 47 -7.13 -1.96 28.05
CA GLY A 47 -6.73 -3.33 27.76
C GLY A 47 -5.59 -3.42 26.75
N ARG A 48 -5.02 -4.62 26.63
CA ARG A 48 -3.85 -4.89 25.78
C ARG A 48 -4.06 -6.19 25.01
N VAL A 49 -3.84 -6.20 23.70
CA VAL A 49 -4.23 -7.34 22.86
C VAL A 49 -3.14 -7.76 21.89
N LEU A 50 -2.83 -9.06 21.89
CA LEU A 50 -2.16 -9.72 20.77
C LEU A 50 -3.24 -10.38 19.89
N ASN A 51 -3.38 -9.95 18.65
CA ASN A 51 -4.24 -10.59 17.64
C ASN A 51 -3.37 -11.43 16.68
N THR A 52 -3.65 -12.73 16.58
CA THR A 52 -2.88 -13.66 15.77
C THR A 52 -3.71 -14.85 15.32
N GLY A 53 -3.29 -15.48 14.23
CA GLY A 53 -3.94 -16.61 13.58
C GLY A 53 -3.70 -16.52 12.09
N LYS A 54 -3.85 -17.65 11.40
CA LYS A 54 -3.59 -17.75 9.97
C LYS A 54 -4.34 -16.69 9.14
N TRP A 55 -5.56 -16.34 9.52
CA TRP A 55 -6.45 -15.37 8.84
C TRP A 55 -6.86 -14.21 9.73
N ALA A 56 -6.09 -13.91 10.79
CA ALA A 56 -6.47 -12.92 11.79
C ALA A 56 -6.92 -11.61 11.16
N GLY A 57 -8.07 -11.10 11.61
CA GLY A 57 -8.71 -9.86 11.14
C GLY A 57 -9.27 -9.83 9.72
N GLN A 58 -8.91 -10.77 8.82
CA GLN A 58 -9.26 -10.68 7.39
C GLN A 58 -10.77 -10.67 7.12
N GLN A 59 -11.58 -11.29 8.00
CA GLN A 59 -13.05 -11.25 7.90
C GLN A 59 -13.65 -9.83 7.99
N TYR A 60 -12.92 -8.86 8.55
CA TYR A 60 -13.33 -7.46 8.68
C TYR A 60 -12.76 -6.57 7.56
N THR A 61 -12.40 -7.19 6.44
CA THR A 61 -11.76 -6.55 5.28
C THR A 61 -12.46 -7.03 4.00
N THR A 62 -12.14 -6.44 2.85
CA THR A 62 -12.64 -6.92 1.55
C THR A 62 -11.91 -8.17 1.02
N ASN A 63 -10.80 -8.59 1.65
CA ASN A 63 -9.93 -9.66 1.15
C ASN A 63 -10.61 -11.04 1.04
N VAL A 64 -11.62 -11.30 1.87
CA VAL A 64 -12.40 -12.55 1.83
C VAL A 64 -13.79 -12.34 1.21
N GLY A 65 -13.96 -11.26 0.44
CA GLY A 65 -15.22 -10.83 -0.15
C GLY A 65 -16.22 -10.25 0.85
N SER A 66 -17.31 -9.69 0.35
CA SER A 66 -18.33 -9.05 1.20
C SER A 66 -19.10 -10.05 2.06
N GLN A 67 -18.70 -10.14 3.33
CA GLN A 67 -19.37 -10.92 4.37
C GLN A 67 -20.41 -10.06 5.08
N LEU A 68 -21.66 -10.53 5.10
CA LEU A 68 -22.79 -9.83 5.69
C LEU A 68 -23.27 -10.54 6.97
N TYR A 69 -23.58 -9.77 8.01
CA TYR A 69 -24.20 -10.26 9.23
C TYR A 69 -25.51 -9.52 9.53
N ASP A 70 -26.45 -10.21 10.18
CA ASP A 70 -27.67 -9.61 10.70
C ASP A 70 -27.45 -9.15 12.15
N PRO A 71 -27.41 -7.83 12.43
CA PRO A 71 -27.14 -7.31 13.76
C PRO A 71 -28.28 -7.55 14.77
N PHE A 72 -29.45 -8.03 14.34
CA PHE A 72 -30.63 -8.15 15.20
C PHE A 72 -30.93 -9.59 15.63
N GLU A 73 -31.00 -10.51 14.66
CA GLU A 73 -31.49 -11.87 14.90
C GLU A 73 -30.47 -12.96 14.56
N ASN A 74 -29.26 -12.59 14.11
CA ASN A 74 -28.27 -13.54 13.59
C ASN A 74 -28.85 -14.47 12.51
N ALA A 75 -29.64 -13.93 11.58
CA ALA A 75 -30.18 -14.69 10.47
C ALA A 75 -29.22 -14.70 9.27
N GLU A 76 -29.31 -15.74 8.43
CA GLU A 76 -28.48 -15.88 7.22
C GLU A 76 -28.86 -14.81 6.18
N CYS A 77 -27.99 -13.84 5.98
CA CYS A 77 -28.27 -12.65 5.17
C CYS A 77 -28.66 -12.94 3.72
N ARG A 78 -28.04 -13.95 3.09
CA ARG A 78 -28.27 -14.27 1.67
C ARG A 78 -29.39 -15.30 1.44
N ALA A 79 -30.05 -15.74 2.50
CA ALA A 79 -31.16 -16.70 2.40
C ALA A 79 -32.51 -16.03 2.09
N ASP A 80 -32.70 -14.77 2.51
CA ASP A 80 -33.97 -14.04 2.38
C ASP A 80 -33.73 -12.55 2.09
N PRO A 81 -34.31 -11.97 1.02
CA PRO A 81 -34.19 -10.54 0.72
C PRO A 81 -34.63 -9.59 1.84
N ALA A 82 -35.61 -9.99 2.66
CA ALA A 82 -36.06 -9.20 3.81
C ALA A 82 -34.99 -9.13 4.90
N VAL A 83 -34.28 -10.24 5.16
CA VAL A 83 -33.14 -10.29 6.08
C VAL A 83 -31.96 -9.51 5.47
N GLN A 84 -31.68 -9.71 4.20
CA GLN A 84 -30.58 -9.03 3.51
C GLN A 84 -30.68 -7.50 3.64
N SER A 85 -31.89 -6.94 3.58
CA SER A 85 -32.12 -5.48 3.66
C SER A 85 -31.64 -4.83 4.96
N ARG A 86 -31.54 -5.59 6.05
CA ARG A 86 -31.08 -5.11 7.36
C ARG A 86 -29.66 -5.54 7.71
N CYS A 87 -29.05 -6.42 6.91
CA CYS A 87 -27.69 -6.87 7.14
C CYS A 87 -26.67 -5.75 6.95
N ARG A 88 -25.50 -5.92 7.58
CA ARG A 88 -24.36 -5.01 7.48
C ARG A 88 -23.12 -5.79 7.06
N ALA A 89 -22.19 -5.12 6.40
CA ALA A 89 -20.93 -5.71 6.02
C ALA A 89 -19.96 -5.70 7.20
N LEU A 90 -19.21 -6.79 7.39
CA LEU A 90 -18.16 -6.86 8.42
C LEU A 90 -17.08 -5.77 8.29
N PRO A 91 -16.66 -5.36 7.07
CA PRO A 91 -15.72 -4.26 6.92
C PRO A 91 -16.25 -2.89 7.34
N GLY A 92 -17.53 -2.75 7.69
CA GLY A 92 -18.11 -1.44 7.97
C GLY A 92 -18.44 -0.65 6.71
N SER A 93 -18.32 0.67 6.77
CA SER A 93 -18.72 1.60 5.70
C SER A 93 -17.58 2.49 5.27
N GLY A 94 -17.40 2.68 3.95
CA GLY A 94 -16.45 3.65 3.40
C GLY A 94 -15.35 2.95 2.58
N ASN A 95 -14.21 2.67 3.22
CA ASN A 95 -12.96 2.26 2.58
C ASN A 95 -12.75 0.73 2.50
N GLY A 96 -13.67 -0.09 3.02
CA GLY A 96 -13.54 -1.55 2.99
C GLY A 96 -12.58 -2.13 4.03
N MET A 97 -12.15 -1.32 4.99
CA MET A 97 -11.43 -1.71 6.19
C MET A 97 -12.28 -1.38 7.42
N ASN A 98 -12.31 -2.28 8.41
CA ASN A 98 -13.02 -1.99 9.65
C ASN A 98 -12.20 -1.07 10.56
N ASP A 99 -12.84 -0.01 11.07
CA ASP A 99 -12.27 0.98 11.99
C ASP A 99 -11.47 0.38 13.17
N VAL A 100 -11.85 -0.79 13.69
CA VAL A 100 -11.13 -1.42 14.81
C VAL A 100 -9.75 -1.92 14.37
N LEU A 101 -9.64 -2.48 13.16
CA LEU A 101 -8.34 -2.87 12.62
C LEU A 101 -7.47 -1.65 12.33
N GLU A 102 -8.07 -0.64 11.71
CA GLU A 102 -7.38 0.59 11.32
C GLU A 102 -6.91 1.38 12.55
N TYR A 103 -7.81 1.73 13.48
CA TYR A 103 -7.48 2.70 14.53
C TYR A 103 -7.05 2.10 15.86
N TRP A 104 -7.40 0.83 16.16
CA TRP A 104 -6.99 0.19 17.42
C TRP A 104 -5.82 -0.77 17.24
N PHE A 105 -5.82 -1.56 16.15
CA PHE A 105 -4.71 -2.46 15.82
C PHE A 105 -3.63 -1.80 14.94
N GLY A 106 -3.85 -0.55 14.52
CA GLY A 106 -2.86 0.23 13.79
C GLY A 106 -2.60 -0.26 12.37
N ALA A 107 -3.48 -1.08 11.79
CA ALA A 107 -3.35 -1.63 10.44
C ALA A 107 -4.32 -0.92 9.47
N GLY A 108 -3.86 0.16 8.85
CA GLY A 108 -4.65 0.98 7.93
C GLY A 108 -5.00 0.29 6.62
N ILE A 109 -4.10 -0.54 6.09
CA ILE A 109 -4.37 -1.42 4.95
C ILE A 109 -3.88 -2.83 5.27
N THR A 110 -4.57 -3.84 4.76
CA THR A 110 -4.20 -5.25 4.89
C THR A 110 -4.06 -5.89 3.52
N ASN A 111 -2.86 -6.37 3.21
CA ASN A 111 -2.55 -7.05 1.96
C ASN A 111 -2.50 -8.56 2.22
N LEU A 112 -3.56 -9.26 1.83
CA LEU A 112 -3.61 -10.71 1.91
C LEU A 112 -2.55 -11.34 1.00
N ASP A 113 -1.95 -12.45 1.44
CA ASP A 113 -0.94 -13.23 0.73
C ASP A 113 0.38 -12.49 0.41
N ALA A 114 0.57 -11.25 0.89
CA ALA A 114 1.82 -10.51 0.72
C ALA A 114 3.04 -11.17 1.39
N GLY A 115 2.82 -12.10 2.32
CA GLY A 115 3.83 -12.93 2.95
C GLY A 115 4.06 -14.29 2.28
N ILE A 116 3.39 -14.59 1.17
CA ILE A 116 3.53 -15.87 0.45
C ILE A 116 4.38 -15.70 -0.80
N ASN A 117 5.32 -16.62 -1.02
CA ASN A 117 6.08 -16.69 -2.25
C ASN A 117 5.21 -17.27 -3.37
N PRO A 118 4.89 -16.49 -4.43
CA PRO A 118 3.97 -16.93 -5.47
C PRO A 118 4.51 -18.08 -6.35
N GLU A 119 5.83 -18.29 -6.38
CA GLU A 119 6.44 -19.38 -7.15
C GLU A 119 6.36 -20.73 -6.42
N THR A 120 6.40 -20.70 -5.09
CA THR A 120 6.49 -21.91 -4.26
C THR A 120 5.20 -22.21 -3.49
N GLY A 121 4.38 -21.20 -3.22
CA GLY A 121 3.24 -21.27 -2.30
C GLY A 121 3.63 -21.30 -0.82
N GLU A 122 4.92 -21.18 -0.49
CA GLU A 122 5.43 -21.18 0.88
C GLU A 122 5.53 -19.76 1.44
N PRO A 123 5.36 -19.56 2.76
CA PRO A 123 5.55 -18.26 3.39
C PRO A 123 7.03 -17.84 3.37
N TYR A 124 7.27 -16.55 3.19
CA TYR A 124 8.57 -15.95 3.44
C TYR A 124 8.92 -16.02 4.94
N ASP A 125 10.22 -16.05 5.25
CA ASP A 125 10.68 -15.84 6.63
C ASP A 125 10.31 -14.41 7.08
N VAL A 126 10.29 -14.16 8.40
CA VAL A 126 9.95 -12.86 8.99
C VAL A 126 11.10 -12.39 9.85
N ASN A 127 11.56 -11.16 9.62
CA ASN A 127 12.61 -10.52 10.39
C ASN A 127 12.03 -9.41 11.26
N GLY A 128 12.36 -9.42 12.54
CA GLY A 128 12.04 -8.35 13.46
C GLY A 128 12.93 -7.14 13.21
N THR A 129 12.31 -6.00 12.95
CA THR A 129 12.96 -4.76 12.51
C THR A 129 12.83 -3.62 13.51
N ASP A 130 11.93 -3.76 14.48
CA ASP A 130 11.70 -2.76 15.53
C ASP A 130 11.12 -3.42 16.78
N ASP A 131 11.02 -2.69 17.88
CA ASP A 131 10.42 -3.17 19.13
C ASP A 131 8.97 -3.62 18.93
N PRO A 132 8.51 -4.72 19.57
CA PRO A 132 9.27 -5.58 20.49
C PRO A 132 10.04 -6.73 19.83
N LEU A 133 9.92 -6.93 18.51
CA LEU A 133 10.50 -8.09 17.83
C LEU A 133 11.92 -7.87 17.29
N ASP A 134 12.54 -6.71 17.52
CA ASP A 134 13.87 -6.35 16.99
C ASP A 134 14.91 -7.48 17.12
N GLY A 135 15.60 -7.75 16.01
CA GLY A 135 16.65 -8.78 15.90
C GLY A 135 16.16 -10.22 15.95
N MET A 136 14.86 -10.49 15.97
CA MET A 136 14.33 -11.85 15.78
C MET A 136 14.33 -12.25 14.30
N SER A 137 14.53 -13.53 14.02
CA SER A 137 14.32 -14.13 12.70
C SER A 137 13.44 -15.36 12.86
N LEU A 138 12.34 -15.36 12.14
CA LEU A 138 11.24 -16.32 12.27
C LEU A 138 11.09 -17.04 10.95
N ALA A 139 11.40 -18.33 10.94
CA ALA A 139 11.02 -19.15 9.81
C ALA A 139 9.60 -19.68 10.00
N LEU A 140 8.80 -19.66 8.93
CA LEU A 140 7.43 -20.16 8.91
C LEU A 140 7.35 -21.55 8.25
N ASN A 141 6.34 -22.33 8.60
CA ASN A 141 6.14 -23.73 8.18
C ASN A 141 7.27 -24.72 8.52
N GLY A 142 6.98 -26.01 8.41
CA GLY A 142 7.88 -27.12 8.76
C GLY A 142 8.22 -27.23 10.24
N GLY A 143 9.10 -28.18 10.59
CA GLY A 143 9.60 -28.37 11.95
C GLY A 143 8.51 -28.71 12.96
N ASP A 144 8.40 -27.89 14.01
CA ASP A 144 7.42 -27.99 15.11
C ASP A 144 6.20 -27.07 14.91
N SER A 145 6.03 -26.47 13.71
CA SER A 145 4.85 -25.68 13.38
C SER A 145 3.64 -26.56 13.09
N ALA A 146 2.47 -25.93 12.96
CA ALA A 146 1.27 -26.61 12.45
C ALA A 146 1.38 -26.93 10.94
N ASP A 147 2.38 -26.40 10.24
CA ASP A 147 2.65 -26.61 8.81
C ASP A 147 1.43 -26.31 7.92
N ASN A 148 0.70 -25.26 8.29
CA ASN A 148 -0.57 -24.87 7.68
C ASN A 148 -0.58 -23.40 7.25
N GLN A 149 0.56 -22.70 7.25
CA GLN A 149 0.64 -21.30 6.83
C GLN A 149 0.74 -21.21 5.30
N ASP A 150 -0.40 -21.38 4.62
CA ASP A 150 -0.54 -21.27 3.15
C ASP A 150 -1.06 -19.89 2.68
N THR A 151 -1.30 -18.99 3.64
CA THR A 151 -1.61 -17.57 3.45
C THR A 151 -0.82 -16.78 4.48
N ALA A 152 -0.50 -15.53 4.21
CA ALA A 152 0.16 -14.63 5.16
C ALA A 152 -0.08 -13.19 4.73
N SER A 153 -0.65 -12.37 5.62
CA SER A 153 -0.96 -10.97 5.33
C SER A 153 0.21 -10.05 5.72
N SER A 154 0.37 -8.94 5.01
CA SER A 154 1.12 -7.78 5.50
C SER A 154 0.16 -6.61 5.76
N PHE A 155 0.64 -5.62 6.48
CA PHE A 155 -0.15 -4.45 6.86
C PHE A 155 0.61 -3.17 6.54
N ILE A 156 -0.09 -2.19 6.00
CA ILE A 156 0.37 -0.80 6.07
C ILE A 156 -0.09 -0.25 7.41
N THR A 157 0.87 0.29 8.16
CA THR A 157 0.57 0.92 9.45
C THR A 157 -0.34 2.14 9.23
N THR A 158 -1.25 2.37 10.17
CA THR A 158 -2.10 3.57 10.19
C THR A 158 -1.27 4.85 10.22
N SER A 159 -0.14 4.88 10.93
CA SER A 159 0.78 6.03 10.87
C SER A 159 1.48 6.22 9.53
N GLY A 160 1.57 5.17 8.71
CA GLY A 160 1.97 5.24 7.32
C GLY A 160 0.97 5.97 6.40
N LEU A 161 -0.30 6.08 6.83
CA LEU A 161 -1.37 6.78 6.12
C LEU A 161 -1.73 8.12 6.76
N LEU A 162 -1.70 8.16 8.09
CA LEU A 162 -2.09 9.30 8.92
C LEU A 162 -0.85 9.81 9.66
N PRO A 163 -0.26 10.93 9.23
CA PRO A 163 0.98 11.41 9.82
C PRO A 163 0.87 11.61 11.33
N GLU A 164 1.78 11.02 12.11
CA GLU A 164 1.80 11.09 13.58
C GLU A 164 1.78 12.52 14.12
N GLY A 165 2.40 13.46 13.41
CA GLY A 165 2.43 14.88 13.80
C GLY A 165 1.04 15.55 13.83
N GLU A 166 0.08 15.02 13.07
CA GLU A 166 -1.31 15.49 13.01
C GLU A 166 -2.26 14.54 13.75
N PHE A 167 -2.00 13.23 13.69
CA PHE A 167 -2.83 12.17 14.27
C PHE A 167 -2.07 11.30 15.30
N PRO A 168 -1.50 11.89 16.37
CA PRO A 168 -0.65 11.17 17.31
C PRO A 168 -1.38 10.06 18.09
N GLN A 169 -2.71 10.07 18.12
CA GLN A 169 -3.53 9.03 18.75
C GLN A 169 -3.57 7.71 17.96
N PHE A 170 -3.11 7.70 16.70
CA PHE A 170 -3.08 6.52 15.84
C PHE A 170 -1.65 6.03 15.56
N ASP A 171 -0.73 6.37 16.47
CA ASP A 171 0.66 5.92 16.42
C ASP A 171 0.74 4.40 16.27
N SER A 172 1.43 3.96 15.22
CA SER A 172 1.59 2.55 14.89
C SER A 172 2.80 2.31 14.00
N TRP A 173 3.51 1.21 14.21
CA TRP A 173 4.74 0.90 13.48
C TRP A 173 4.86 -0.58 13.15
N ALA A 174 5.71 -0.90 12.16
CA ALA A 174 6.00 -2.27 11.76
C ALA A 174 7.14 -2.84 12.63
N THR A 175 6.83 -3.75 13.54
CA THR A 175 7.84 -4.41 14.40
C THR A 175 8.56 -5.56 13.72
N ALA A 176 7.94 -6.16 12.68
CA ALA A 176 8.58 -7.19 11.87
C ALA A 176 8.10 -7.12 10.42
N LYS A 177 8.96 -7.51 9.47
CA LYS A 177 8.71 -7.52 8.03
C LYS A 177 9.01 -8.90 7.43
N TYR A 178 8.33 -9.25 6.34
CA TYR A 178 8.69 -10.45 5.58
C TYR A 178 10.05 -10.26 4.90
N ASP A 179 10.89 -11.29 4.96
CA ASP A 179 12.18 -11.38 4.27
C ASP A 179 11.95 -11.78 2.81
N ARG A 180 11.53 -10.80 2.01
CA ARG A 180 11.28 -10.98 0.58
C ARG A 180 12.58 -10.67 -0.17
N PRO A 181 13.15 -11.62 -0.92
CA PRO A 181 14.24 -11.28 -1.84
C PRO A 181 13.67 -10.44 -2.97
N GLY A 182 14.01 -9.16 -3.00
CA GLY A 182 13.56 -8.23 -4.05
C GLY A 182 12.04 -8.15 -4.13
N GLY A 183 11.38 -8.04 -2.96
CA GLY A 183 9.93 -7.86 -2.90
C GLY A 183 9.50 -6.66 -3.74
N PRO A 184 8.21 -6.58 -4.12
CA PRO A 184 7.71 -5.54 -5.00
C PRO A 184 7.96 -4.12 -4.48
N PHE A 185 8.31 -3.94 -3.19
CA PHE A 185 8.53 -2.64 -2.56
C PHE A 185 9.88 -2.55 -1.81
N ASP A 186 10.74 -3.56 -1.95
CA ASP A 186 12.14 -3.48 -1.52
C ASP A 186 12.97 -2.78 -2.62
N PRO A 187 14.12 -2.16 -2.31
CA PRO A 187 15.01 -1.62 -3.33
C PRO A 187 15.25 -2.64 -4.45
N HIS A 188 15.13 -2.21 -5.71
CA HIS A 188 15.35 -3.11 -6.85
C HIS A 188 16.82 -3.52 -6.90
N THR A 189 17.73 -2.57 -6.65
CA THR A 189 19.12 -2.88 -6.34
C THR A 189 19.58 -2.15 -5.08
N GLY A 190 20.64 -2.69 -4.44
CA GLY A 190 21.26 -2.06 -3.29
C GLY A 190 20.35 -1.95 -2.06
N GLU A 191 20.41 -0.81 -1.38
CA GLU A 191 19.73 -0.54 -0.11
C GLU A 191 18.73 0.61 -0.20
N HIS A 192 18.80 1.44 -1.25
CA HIS A 192 18.03 2.67 -1.35
C HIS A 192 17.26 2.80 -2.66
N TYR A 193 16.08 3.38 -2.58
CA TYR A 193 15.26 3.76 -3.73
C TYR A 193 14.54 5.08 -3.43
N VAL A 194 13.72 5.56 -4.36
CA VAL A 194 12.85 6.72 -4.16
C VAL A 194 11.38 6.31 -4.07
N TYR A 195 10.71 6.72 -2.99
CA TYR A 195 9.33 6.37 -2.66
C TYR A 195 8.43 7.60 -2.70
N SER A 196 7.27 7.52 -3.35
CA SER A 196 6.32 8.65 -3.42
C SER A 196 5.62 8.97 -2.11
N GLN A 197 5.61 8.04 -1.14
CA GLN A 197 4.71 8.09 0.02
C GLN A 197 3.23 8.02 -0.39
N ILE A 198 2.35 7.95 0.61
CA ILE A 198 0.90 7.83 0.45
C ILE A 198 0.25 9.18 0.74
N GLY A 199 -0.61 9.70 -0.14
CA GLY A 199 -1.31 10.94 0.16
C GLY A 199 -2.23 11.42 -0.95
N ASP A 200 -3.45 11.80 -0.57
CA ASP A 200 -4.51 12.30 -1.45
C ASP A 200 -4.24 13.72 -1.95
N VAL A 201 -4.91 14.09 -3.06
CA VAL A 201 -4.86 15.42 -3.68
C VAL A 201 -3.41 15.90 -3.86
N ALA A 202 -2.57 15.05 -4.44
CA ALA A 202 -1.15 15.28 -4.56
C ALA A 202 -0.69 15.15 -6.01
N TYR A 203 0.22 16.03 -6.41
CA TYR A 203 0.96 15.94 -7.68
C TYR A 203 2.45 15.92 -7.35
N LYS A 204 3.02 14.72 -7.27
CA LYS A 204 4.40 14.46 -6.82
C LYS A 204 5.32 14.32 -8.02
N ARG A 205 6.53 14.88 -7.94
CA ARG A 205 7.48 14.89 -9.06
C ARG A 205 8.92 14.67 -8.60
N LEU A 206 9.61 13.75 -9.28
CA LEU A 206 11.06 13.63 -9.28
C LEU A 206 11.57 14.15 -10.63
N THR A 207 12.27 15.29 -10.63
CA THR A 207 12.57 16.09 -11.83
C THR A 207 14.07 16.17 -12.12
N ARG A 208 14.43 16.15 -13.40
CA ARG A 208 15.80 16.38 -13.87
C ARG A 208 15.80 17.10 -15.22
N THR A 209 16.77 17.99 -15.42
CA THR A 209 17.10 18.49 -16.77
C THR A 209 18.23 17.63 -17.37
N ILE A 210 18.03 17.11 -18.57
CA ILE A 210 18.97 16.24 -19.28
C ILE A 210 19.37 16.90 -20.61
N THR A 211 20.67 16.91 -20.92
CA THR A 211 21.16 17.32 -22.24
C THR A 211 21.02 16.16 -23.23
N VAL A 212 20.25 16.35 -24.30
CA VAL A 212 20.03 15.32 -25.33
C VAL A 212 20.98 15.56 -26.51
N PRO A 213 21.84 14.59 -26.87
CA PRO A 213 22.72 14.71 -28.03
C PRO A 213 21.94 14.86 -29.34
N ALA A 214 22.59 15.35 -30.38
CA ALA A 214 21.98 15.50 -31.71
C ALA A 214 21.51 14.17 -32.33
N ASP A 215 22.08 13.04 -31.90
CA ASP A 215 21.68 11.70 -32.34
C ASP A 215 20.54 11.10 -31.47
N GLY A 216 20.03 11.85 -30.48
CA GLY A 216 19.02 11.42 -29.52
C GLY A 216 19.58 10.80 -28.24
N ALA A 217 18.69 10.51 -27.29
CA ALA A 217 18.98 9.78 -26.06
C ALA A 217 17.78 8.90 -25.68
N GLU A 218 18.00 8.01 -24.72
CA GLU A 218 16.95 7.20 -24.11
C GLU A 218 17.16 7.20 -22.59
N MET A 219 16.06 7.17 -21.85
CA MET A 219 16.05 6.96 -20.41
C MET A 219 15.32 5.65 -20.09
N SER A 220 15.84 4.88 -19.14
CA SER A 220 15.13 3.75 -18.54
C SER A 220 15.16 3.88 -17.03
N PHE A 221 14.22 3.25 -16.35
CA PHE A 221 14.19 3.15 -14.89
C PHE A 221 13.36 1.95 -14.46
N TRP A 222 13.58 1.46 -13.25
CA TRP A 222 12.73 0.46 -12.64
C TRP A 222 11.66 1.16 -11.80
N THR A 223 10.43 0.69 -11.93
CA THR A 223 9.31 1.15 -11.11
C THR A 223 8.49 -0.02 -10.61
N SER A 224 8.00 0.11 -9.38
CA SER A 224 6.93 -0.71 -8.82
C SER A 224 5.90 0.23 -8.22
N TYR A 225 4.62 -0.08 -8.36
CA TYR A 225 3.58 0.82 -7.88
C TYR A 225 2.30 0.07 -7.54
N ASN A 226 1.56 0.64 -6.59
CA ASN A 226 0.18 0.30 -6.30
C ASN A 226 -0.57 1.61 -6.10
N THR A 227 -1.47 1.92 -7.01
CA THR A 227 -2.25 3.16 -7.08
C THR A 227 -3.72 2.80 -7.26
N GLU A 228 -4.64 3.73 -6.99
CA GLU A 228 -6.05 3.49 -7.30
C GLU A 228 -6.26 3.32 -8.81
N ALA A 229 -6.79 2.15 -9.21
CA ALA A 229 -6.96 1.80 -10.61
C ALA A 229 -7.97 2.74 -11.30
N ALA A 230 -7.56 3.35 -12.42
CA ALA A 230 -8.31 4.34 -13.19
C ALA A 230 -8.56 5.70 -12.51
N TRP A 231 -8.03 5.94 -11.31
CA TRP A 231 -8.21 7.22 -10.60
C TRP A 231 -6.88 7.94 -10.34
N ASP A 232 -5.88 7.17 -9.92
CA ASP A 232 -4.55 7.66 -9.60
C ASP A 232 -3.57 7.23 -10.69
N HIS A 233 -2.69 8.14 -11.12
CA HIS A 233 -1.84 7.88 -12.28
C HIS A 233 -0.37 8.22 -12.08
N MET A 234 0.48 7.28 -12.51
CA MET A 234 1.92 7.49 -12.71
C MET A 234 2.23 7.69 -14.19
N TYR A 235 3.08 8.66 -14.52
CA TYR A 235 3.49 8.98 -15.88
C TYR A 235 4.85 9.68 -15.91
N VAL A 236 5.42 9.79 -17.10
CA VAL A 236 6.64 10.57 -17.36
C VAL A 236 6.24 11.82 -18.12
N GLU A 237 6.34 12.99 -17.48
CA GLU A 237 6.11 14.29 -18.12
C GLU A 237 7.43 14.87 -18.63
N ALA A 238 7.40 15.53 -19.79
CA ALA A 238 8.56 16.15 -20.39
C ALA A 238 8.20 17.47 -21.08
N ARG A 239 9.16 18.39 -21.12
CA ARG A 239 9.13 19.62 -21.91
C ARG A 239 10.52 20.00 -22.38
N THR A 240 10.59 20.86 -23.39
CA THR A 240 11.84 21.57 -23.68
C THR A 240 12.17 22.49 -22.49
N ALA A 241 13.41 22.49 -22.03
CA ALA A 241 13.78 23.21 -20.81
C ALA A 241 13.40 24.70 -20.87
N GLY A 242 12.55 25.13 -19.93
CA GLY A 242 12.04 26.50 -19.83
C GLY A 242 10.91 26.87 -20.80
N GLN A 243 10.40 25.92 -21.59
CA GLN A 243 9.23 26.12 -22.46
C GLN A 243 7.95 25.62 -21.78
N ASP A 244 6.82 25.76 -22.48
CA ASP A 244 5.49 25.32 -22.04
C ASP A 244 4.91 24.23 -22.94
N ASP A 245 5.77 23.51 -23.67
CA ASP A 245 5.44 22.45 -24.62
C ASP A 245 5.33 21.08 -23.93
N TRP A 246 4.63 21.05 -22.81
CA TRP A 246 4.49 19.85 -21.99
C TRP A 246 3.79 18.71 -22.75
N THR A 247 4.34 17.50 -22.64
CA THR A 247 3.67 16.24 -23.00
C THR A 247 3.95 15.17 -21.94
N THR A 248 3.19 14.08 -21.95
CA THR A 248 3.66 12.82 -21.33
C THR A 248 4.30 11.92 -22.39
N LEU A 249 5.24 11.07 -21.98
CA LEU A 249 5.97 10.18 -22.87
C LEU A 249 5.56 8.72 -22.63
N PRO A 250 5.32 7.92 -23.69
CA PRO A 250 4.97 6.52 -23.55
C PRO A 250 6.17 5.70 -23.06
N ASP A 251 5.89 4.71 -22.22
CA ASP A 251 6.82 3.62 -21.96
C ASP A 251 6.87 2.68 -23.17
N LEU A 252 8.06 2.51 -23.74
CA LEU A 252 8.35 1.65 -24.88
C LEU A 252 8.23 0.16 -24.56
N ASN A 253 8.19 -0.22 -23.28
CA ASN A 253 7.92 -1.60 -22.85
C ASN A 253 6.41 -1.90 -22.75
N GLY A 254 5.54 -0.91 -22.96
CA GLY A 254 4.09 -1.08 -23.11
C GLY A 254 3.29 -1.05 -21.82
N HIS A 255 3.83 -0.44 -20.75
CA HIS A 255 3.18 -0.34 -19.44
C HIS A 255 2.25 0.88 -19.30
N THR A 256 2.37 1.87 -20.21
CA THR A 256 1.49 3.05 -20.27
C THR A 256 0.44 2.93 -21.37
N SER A 257 -0.74 3.52 -21.16
CA SER A 257 -1.81 3.63 -22.14
C SER A 257 -2.29 5.08 -22.29
N THR A 258 -3.14 5.33 -23.28
CA THR A 258 -3.87 6.59 -23.47
C THR A 258 -5.23 6.57 -22.76
N ASP A 259 -5.44 5.69 -21.79
CA ASP A 259 -6.68 5.67 -21.00
C ASP A 259 -6.62 6.80 -19.97
N THR A 260 -7.55 7.74 -20.06
CA THR A 260 -7.60 8.94 -19.20
C THR A 260 -8.16 8.67 -17.81
N GLY A 261 -8.68 7.45 -17.58
CA GLY A 261 -9.23 7.05 -16.31
C GLY A 261 -10.57 7.72 -15.98
N ASP A 262 -11.18 7.27 -14.89
CA ASP A 262 -12.41 7.82 -14.35
C ASP A 262 -12.16 9.21 -13.73
N SER A 263 -10.96 9.45 -13.18
CA SER A 263 -10.56 10.75 -12.59
C SER A 263 -10.68 11.93 -13.55
N CYS A 264 -10.30 11.75 -14.81
CA CYS A 264 -10.45 12.81 -15.79
C CYS A 264 -11.93 13.18 -15.98
N SER A 265 -12.80 12.18 -16.18
CA SER A 265 -14.24 12.41 -16.34
C SER A 265 -14.90 12.99 -15.07
N ALA A 266 -14.31 12.73 -13.91
CA ALA A 266 -14.72 13.27 -12.62
C ALA A 266 -14.26 14.72 -12.37
N GLY A 267 -13.37 15.26 -13.22
CA GLY A 267 -12.93 16.66 -13.14
C GLY A 267 -11.70 16.91 -12.27
N TRP A 268 -10.79 15.94 -12.14
CA TRP A 268 -9.57 16.12 -11.37
C TRP A 268 -8.62 17.22 -11.92
N ASN A 269 -8.86 17.75 -13.11
CA ASN A 269 -8.15 18.93 -13.63
C ASN A 269 -8.40 20.18 -12.74
N ASP A 270 -9.51 20.23 -11.99
CA ASP A 270 -9.74 21.26 -10.98
C ASP A 270 -8.75 21.14 -9.80
N LEU A 271 -8.28 19.93 -9.49
CA LEU A 271 -7.21 19.70 -8.51
C LEU A 271 -5.83 20.00 -9.11
N HIS A 272 -5.65 19.60 -10.37
CA HIS A 272 -4.38 19.59 -11.07
C HIS A 272 -4.47 20.22 -12.47
N PRO A 273 -4.46 21.56 -12.59
CA PRO A 273 -4.61 22.25 -13.87
C PRO A 273 -3.54 21.89 -14.92
N GLN A 274 -2.36 21.43 -14.48
CA GLN A 274 -1.29 20.93 -15.35
C GLN A 274 -1.78 19.80 -16.30
N LEU A 275 -2.77 19.02 -15.88
CA LEU A 275 -3.27 17.90 -16.68
C LEU A 275 -3.97 18.36 -17.97
N GLU A 276 -4.39 19.63 -18.05
CA GLU A 276 -4.98 20.21 -19.27
C GLU A 276 -3.98 20.27 -20.44
N HIS A 277 -2.68 20.12 -20.17
CA HIS A 277 -1.67 19.94 -21.22
C HIS A 277 -1.80 18.60 -21.96
N TYR A 278 -2.32 17.57 -21.30
CA TYR A 278 -2.29 16.17 -21.77
C TYR A 278 -3.69 15.55 -21.93
N GLN A 279 -4.69 16.06 -21.22
CA GLN A 279 -6.06 15.57 -21.22
C GLN A 279 -7.04 16.71 -21.49
N THR A 280 -8.20 16.39 -22.08
CA THR A 280 -9.29 17.36 -22.26
C THR A 280 -10.61 16.78 -21.74
N LEU A 281 -11.16 17.39 -20.68
CA LEU A 281 -12.53 17.11 -20.21
C LEU A 281 -13.54 17.83 -21.11
N ASN A 282 -14.32 17.06 -21.87
CA ASN A 282 -15.31 17.57 -22.80
C ASN A 282 -16.63 17.94 -22.10
N ALA A 283 -17.40 18.81 -22.74
CA ALA A 283 -18.69 19.27 -22.21
C ALA A 283 -19.74 18.16 -22.05
N ASP A 284 -19.54 17.00 -22.68
CA ASP A 284 -20.39 15.81 -22.55
C ASP A 284 -19.92 14.85 -21.45
N GLY A 285 -18.86 15.19 -20.72
CA GLY A 285 -18.27 14.38 -19.65
C GLY A 285 -17.28 13.32 -20.12
N SER A 286 -17.00 13.23 -21.43
CA SER A 286 -15.91 12.39 -21.94
C SER A 286 -14.54 13.05 -21.74
N CYS A 287 -13.48 12.24 -21.74
CA CYS A 287 -12.11 12.74 -21.67
C CYS A 287 -11.26 12.28 -22.86
N ASP A 288 -10.68 13.23 -23.58
CA ASP A 288 -9.73 12.96 -24.65
C ASP A 288 -8.31 12.83 -24.09
N PRO A 289 -7.49 11.87 -24.59
CA PRO A 289 -6.11 11.67 -24.16
C PRO A 289 -5.12 12.63 -24.86
N ALA A 290 -5.58 13.85 -25.12
CA ALA A 290 -4.76 14.94 -25.64
C ALA A 290 -5.25 16.24 -25.03
N GLY A 291 -4.31 17.15 -24.77
CA GLY A 291 -4.59 18.45 -24.17
C GLY A 291 -4.12 19.61 -25.04
N THR A 292 -3.80 20.73 -24.40
CA THR A 292 -3.40 21.96 -25.11
C THR A 292 -2.08 21.84 -25.85
N THR A 293 -1.16 20.98 -25.40
CA THR A 293 0.19 20.87 -25.95
C THR A 293 0.65 19.44 -26.24
N GLY A 294 0.19 18.46 -25.48
CA GLY A 294 0.71 17.11 -25.53
C GLY A 294 -0.34 16.01 -25.48
N GLU A 295 0.16 14.79 -25.44
CA GLU A 295 -0.63 13.56 -25.39
C GLU A 295 -0.55 12.93 -23.99
N TRP A 296 -1.54 12.10 -23.67
CA TRP A 296 -1.63 11.35 -22.42
C TRP A 296 -1.11 9.91 -22.58
N HIS A 297 -0.13 9.57 -21.75
CA HIS A 297 0.48 8.26 -21.60
C HIS A 297 0.78 8.02 -20.12
N ALA A 298 -0.03 7.20 -19.49
CA ALA A 298 0.08 6.93 -18.07
C ALA A 298 -0.28 5.48 -17.73
N THR A 299 -0.05 5.11 -16.49
CA THR A 299 -0.51 3.86 -15.89
C THR A 299 -1.32 4.15 -14.64
N SER A 300 -2.12 3.18 -14.20
CA SER A 300 -2.85 3.19 -12.91
C SER A 300 -2.98 1.76 -12.39
N GLY A 301 -3.37 1.59 -11.13
CA GLY A 301 -3.52 0.29 -10.49
C GLY A 301 -2.21 -0.25 -9.92
N GLY A 302 -2.08 -1.58 -9.85
CA GLY A 302 -0.89 -2.27 -9.35
C GLY A 302 0.01 -2.80 -10.48
N SER A 303 1.32 -2.61 -10.36
CA SER A 303 2.32 -3.13 -11.31
C SER A 303 2.58 -4.63 -11.14
N GLY A 304 2.26 -5.20 -9.98
CA GLY A 304 2.61 -6.58 -9.64
C GLY A 304 4.10 -6.78 -9.31
N GLY A 305 4.83 -5.70 -9.05
CA GLY A 305 6.26 -5.67 -8.71
C GLY A 305 7.08 -4.78 -9.62
N TRP A 306 8.40 -4.96 -9.55
CA TRP A 306 9.35 -4.17 -10.33
C TRP A 306 9.24 -4.50 -11.83
N GLN A 307 9.02 -3.46 -12.61
CA GLN A 307 9.04 -3.48 -14.07
C GLN A 307 9.91 -2.35 -14.58
N GLN A 308 10.63 -2.61 -15.67
CA GLN A 308 11.47 -1.58 -16.29
C GLN A 308 10.63 -0.76 -17.27
N TRP A 309 10.69 0.55 -17.15
CA TRP A 309 10.18 1.48 -18.17
C TRP A 309 11.33 1.97 -19.05
N ARG A 310 11.04 2.26 -20.31
CA ARG A 310 11.95 2.85 -21.29
C ARG A 310 11.27 3.99 -22.02
N VAL A 311 11.94 5.14 -22.11
CA VAL A 311 11.39 6.38 -22.63
C VAL A 311 12.33 6.94 -23.69
N ASP A 312 11.80 7.19 -24.89
CA ASP A 312 12.55 7.82 -25.97
C ASP A 312 12.65 9.34 -25.76
N LEU A 313 13.87 9.87 -25.82
CA LEU A 313 14.13 11.32 -25.74
C LEU A 313 14.56 11.90 -27.09
N SER A 314 14.53 11.12 -28.18
CA SER A 314 14.95 11.55 -29.51
C SER A 314 14.19 12.78 -30.04
N GLY A 315 12.97 13.01 -29.56
CA GLY A 315 12.18 14.22 -29.84
C GLY A 315 12.84 15.53 -29.40
N TYR A 316 13.79 15.47 -28.45
CA TYR A 316 14.53 16.61 -27.91
C TYR A 316 15.99 16.66 -28.41
N ALA A 317 16.33 15.97 -29.49
CA ALA A 317 17.70 15.86 -29.99
C ALA A 317 18.36 17.23 -30.23
N GLY A 318 19.50 17.46 -29.58
CA GLY A 318 20.26 18.71 -29.65
C GLY A 318 19.79 19.79 -28.67
N GLU A 319 18.82 19.50 -27.81
CA GLU A 319 18.23 20.41 -26.85
C GLU A 319 18.42 19.91 -25.40
N GLN A 320 17.91 20.67 -24.43
CA GLN A 320 17.78 20.20 -23.05
C GLN A 320 16.31 19.90 -22.79
N VAL A 321 16.03 18.71 -22.26
CA VAL A 321 14.69 18.29 -21.82
C VAL A 321 14.60 18.40 -20.30
N GLU A 322 13.52 18.98 -19.79
CA GLU A 322 13.14 18.83 -18.39
C GLU A 322 12.15 17.67 -18.31
N ILE A 323 12.52 16.63 -17.56
CA ILE A 323 11.75 15.41 -17.39
C ILE A 323 11.35 15.25 -15.92
N SER A 324 10.11 14.83 -15.66
CA SER A 324 9.70 14.39 -14.34
C SER A 324 9.04 13.02 -14.40
N ILE A 325 9.40 12.14 -13.48
CA ILE A 325 8.59 10.98 -13.16
C ILE A 325 7.55 11.46 -12.14
N ALA A 326 6.29 11.44 -12.54
CA ALA A 326 5.19 12.07 -11.83
C ALA A 326 4.17 11.04 -11.32
N TYR A 327 3.58 11.33 -10.17
CA TYR A 327 2.44 10.61 -9.60
C TYR A 327 1.40 11.65 -9.18
N ALA A 328 0.21 11.59 -9.80
CA ALA A 328 -0.93 12.44 -9.47
C ALA A 328 -2.07 11.59 -8.90
N SER A 329 -2.69 12.08 -7.83
CA SER A 329 -3.80 11.41 -7.15
C SER A 329 -5.08 12.24 -7.13
N ASP A 330 -6.22 11.58 -7.03
CA ASP A 330 -7.52 12.25 -6.95
C ASP A 330 -7.89 12.67 -5.50
N TRP A 331 -9.18 12.74 -5.17
CA TRP A 331 -9.68 13.17 -3.86
C TRP A 331 -9.56 12.12 -2.75
N ALA A 332 -9.42 10.83 -3.05
CA ALA A 332 -9.54 9.79 -2.05
C ALA A 332 -8.83 8.47 -2.46
N VAL A 333 -9.04 7.42 -1.64
CA VAL A 333 -8.62 6.03 -1.87
C VAL A 333 -7.18 5.91 -2.36
N GLN A 334 -6.27 5.74 -1.42
CA GLN A 334 -4.88 5.57 -1.75
C GLN A 334 -4.49 4.11 -2.01
N GLY A 335 -3.59 3.93 -2.98
CA GLY A 335 -2.73 2.76 -3.04
C GLY A 335 -1.50 2.89 -2.14
N LEU A 336 -0.50 2.05 -2.37
CA LEU A 336 0.79 2.12 -1.66
C LEU A 336 1.71 3.23 -2.17
N GLY A 337 1.42 3.80 -3.34
CA GLY A 337 2.24 4.79 -4.03
C GLY A 337 3.17 4.18 -5.09
N VAL A 338 4.21 4.95 -5.43
CA VAL A 338 5.16 4.67 -6.52
C VAL A 338 6.58 4.56 -5.96
N PHE A 339 7.31 3.56 -6.42
CA PHE A 339 8.67 3.21 -6.04
C PHE A 339 9.53 3.29 -7.30
N LEU A 340 10.64 4.03 -7.23
CA LEU A 340 11.53 4.27 -8.36
C LEU A 340 12.95 3.89 -7.99
N ASP A 341 13.61 3.17 -8.88
CA ASP A 341 15.00 2.77 -8.72
C ASP A 341 15.71 2.69 -10.07
N ASP A 342 17.05 2.65 -10.05
CA ASP A 342 17.91 2.37 -11.20
C ASP A 342 17.56 3.17 -12.46
N ILE A 343 17.58 4.51 -12.36
CA ILE A 343 17.46 5.38 -13.54
C ILE A 343 18.76 5.27 -14.35
N GLU A 344 18.65 4.90 -15.62
CA GLU A 344 19.76 4.87 -16.57
C GLU A 344 19.42 5.73 -17.81
N VAL A 345 20.23 6.74 -18.06
CA VAL A 345 20.18 7.56 -19.27
C VAL A 345 21.34 7.19 -20.17
N SER A 346 21.10 7.03 -21.47
CA SER A 346 22.10 6.55 -22.44
C SER A 346 23.34 7.46 -22.57
N THR A 347 23.25 8.72 -22.13
CA THR A 347 24.36 9.67 -22.07
C THR A 347 25.17 9.57 -20.77
N GLY A 348 24.65 8.88 -19.76
CA GLY A 348 25.13 8.85 -18.38
C GLY A 348 24.69 10.05 -17.54
N GLU A 349 24.29 11.18 -18.14
CA GLU A 349 23.76 12.31 -17.38
C GLU A 349 22.36 11.99 -16.86
N GLY A 350 22.18 12.02 -15.54
CA GLY A 350 20.91 11.70 -14.88
C GLY A 350 20.78 10.24 -14.46
N SER A 351 21.75 9.38 -14.76
CA SER A 351 21.74 8.00 -14.25
C SER A 351 22.01 7.96 -12.75
N THR A 352 21.25 7.15 -12.00
CA THR A 352 21.36 6.97 -10.55
C THR A 352 20.73 5.65 -10.11
N SER A 353 21.32 5.00 -9.10
CA SER A 353 20.72 3.90 -8.33
C SER A 353 20.33 4.36 -6.91
N PHE A 354 20.30 5.68 -6.69
CA PHE A 354 20.03 6.33 -5.41
C PHE A 354 20.94 5.95 -4.23
N GLU A 355 22.00 5.15 -4.39
CA GLU A 355 22.80 4.67 -3.25
C GLU A 355 23.56 5.76 -2.49
N THR A 356 23.88 6.88 -3.14
CA THR A 356 24.63 7.98 -2.52
C THR A 356 23.85 9.29 -2.39
N GLY A 357 22.63 9.36 -2.94
CA GLY A 357 21.81 10.57 -2.96
C GLY A 357 20.80 10.54 -4.08
N LEU A 358 20.36 11.71 -4.53
CA LEU A 358 19.47 11.86 -5.70
C LEU A 358 20.23 12.16 -7.00
N ASP A 359 21.56 12.29 -6.94
CA ASP A 359 22.46 12.45 -8.10
C ASP A 359 22.00 13.49 -9.15
N GLY A 360 21.48 14.62 -8.65
CA GLY A 360 21.03 15.76 -9.47
C GLY A 360 19.56 15.73 -9.87
N TRP A 361 18.82 14.68 -9.51
CA TRP A 361 17.37 14.70 -9.47
C TRP A 361 16.88 15.55 -8.28
N GLU A 362 15.78 16.26 -8.49
CA GLU A 362 15.16 17.11 -7.49
C GLU A 362 13.74 16.62 -7.22
N VAL A 363 13.38 16.48 -5.94
CA VAL A 363 11.99 16.29 -5.53
C VAL A 363 11.31 17.66 -5.63
N THR A 364 10.59 17.88 -6.73
CA THR A 364 9.92 19.17 -6.98
C THR A 364 8.50 19.15 -6.46
N GLY A 365 7.99 20.34 -6.10
CA GLY A 365 6.61 20.51 -5.67
C GLY A 365 5.61 20.33 -6.83
N PRO A 366 4.32 20.35 -6.52
CA PRO A 366 3.28 20.23 -7.52
C PRO A 366 3.33 21.41 -8.51
N PRO A 367 2.86 21.24 -9.76
CA PRO A 367 2.77 22.32 -10.74
C PRO A 367 1.91 23.49 -10.26
N GLU A 368 2.07 24.65 -10.89
CA GLU A 368 1.26 25.83 -10.58
C GLU A 368 -0.24 25.53 -10.72
N GLY A 369 -1.03 26.04 -9.76
CA GLY A 369 -2.48 25.79 -9.69
C GLY A 369 -2.89 24.60 -8.82
N SER A 370 -1.98 23.64 -8.58
CA SER A 370 -2.24 22.54 -7.64
C SER A 370 -2.03 22.97 -6.18
N SER A 371 -2.75 22.33 -5.25
CA SER A 371 -2.50 22.52 -3.82
C SER A 371 -1.16 21.92 -3.41
N PRO A 372 -0.49 22.41 -2.33
CA PRO A 372 0.73 21.79 -1.82
C PRO A 372 0.50 20.32 -1.46
N ASN A 373 1.43 19.45 -1.86
CA ASN A 373 1.33 18.03 -1.53
C ASN A 373 1.44 17.81 0.00
N PRO A 374 0.67 16.87 0.58
CA PRO A 374 0.81 16.49 1.99
C PRO A 374 2.18 15.85 2.29
N ASN A 375 2.74 15.12 1.32
CA ASN A 375 4.10 14.57 1.31
C ASN A 375 4.60 14.44 -0.14
N ASN A 376 5.82 13.97 -0.38
CA ASN A 376 6.37 13.88 -1.73
C ASN A 376 7.35 12.71 -1.85
N PHE A 377 7.98 12.56 -3.01
CA PHE A 377 9.06 11.61 -3.18
C PHE A 377 10.15 11.78 -2.12
N GLU A 378 10.60 10.69 -1.53
CA GLU A 378 11.73 10.67 -0.63
C GLU A 378 12.66 9.51 -0.95
N ARG A 379 13.96 9.72 -0.75
CA ARG A 379 14.94 8.66 -0.82
C ARG A 379 14.90 7.89 0.49
N THR A 380 14.61 6.60 0.41
CA THR A 380 14.40 5.75 1.58
C THR A 380 15.00 4.37 1.38
N THR A 381 14.85 3.51 2.39
CA THR A 381 15.20 2.09 2.34
C THR A 381 13.92 1.26 2.49
N ALA A 382 14.00 -0.07 2.32
CA ALA A 382 12.88 -0.96 2.69
C ALA A 382 12.37 -0.73 4.13
N GLY A 383 13.22 -0.24 5.03
CA GLY A 383 12.85 0.13 6.39
C GLY A 383 11.83 1.27 6.47
N GLY A 384 11.94 2.27 5.59
CA GLY A 384 11.09 3.46 5.61
C GLY A 384 9.72 3.28 4.94
N PHE A 385 9.48 2.15 4.27
CA PHE A 385 8.13 1.81 3.82
C PHE A 385 7.30 1.25 4.98
N PRO A 386 6.14 1.83 5.34
CA PRO A 386 5.37 1.51 6.55
C PRO A 386 4.61 0.17 6.47
N GLU A 387 5.17 -0.84 5.80
CA GLU A 387 4.62 -2.19 5.72
C GLU A 387 5.28 -3.15 6.73
N GLY A 388 4.47 -3.96 7.40
CA GLY A 388 4.92 -4.98 8.34
C GLY A 388 4.17 -6.31 8.22
N ALA A 389 4.87 -7.41 8.50
CA ALA A 389 4.27 -8.72 8.82
C ALA A 389 3.63 -8.72 10.21
N VAL A 390 4.12 -7.85 11.10
CA VAL A 390 3.55 -7.57 12.41
C VAL A 390 3.51 -6.06 12.63
N VAL A 391 2.34 -5.54 13.00
CA VAL A 391 2.14 -4.14 13.39
C VAL A 391 1.97 -4.05 14.90
N ALA A 392 2.52 -3.00 15.47
CA ALA A 392 2.37 -2.63 16.87
C ALA A 392 1.67 -1.27 16.99
N THR A 393 0.86 -1.14 18.03
CA THR A 393 0.50 0.14 18.64
C THR A 393 0.99 0.10 20.08
N ASP A 394 0.86 1.21 20.82
CA ASP A 394 1.15 1.22 22.25
C ASP A 394 0.43 0.12 23.06
N ASP A 395 -0.70 -0.37 22.54
CA ASP A 395 -1.64 -1.22 23.25
C ASP A 395 -1.85 -2.59 22.59
N THR A 396 -1.38 -2.77 21.34
CA THR A 396 -1.67 -3.98 20.55
C THR A 396 -0.48 -4.50 19.77
N LEU A 397 -0.52 -5.79 19.48
CA LEU A 397 0.27 -6.44 18.44
C LEU A 397 -0.68 -7.17 17.51
N TYR A 398 -0.50 -7.01 16.20
CA TYR A 398 -1.29 -7.67 15.18
C TYR A 398 -0.39 -8.40 14.19
N MET A 399 -0.49 -9.72 14.15
CA MET A 399 0.31 -10.59 13.29
C MET A 399 -0.46 -10.99 12.04
N GLY A 400 0.16 -10.85 10.87
CA GLY A 400 -0.39 -11.28 9.59
C GLY A 400 -0.23 -12.77 9.32
N PHE A 401 0.33 -13.50 10.26
CA PHE A 401 0.51 -14.94 10.25
C PHE A 401 0.10 -15.53 11.61
N GLY A 402 -0.13 -16.84 11.61
CA GLY A 402 -0.42 -17.58 12.83
C GLY A 402 0.84 -17.82 13.65
N LEU A 403 0.77 -17.58 14.96
CA LEU A 403 1.84 -17.97 15.88
C LEU A 403 2.20 -19.46 15.74
N GLU A 404 1.21 -20.30 15.46
CA GLU A 404 1.29 -21.72 15.13
C GLU A 404 2.14 -22.03 13.88
N GLY A 405 2.27 -21.06 12.96
CA GLY A 405 3.08 -21.16 11.75
C GLY A 405 4.58 -21.05 12.00
N ILE A 406 5.02 -20.55 13.17
CA ILE A 406 6.45 -20.43 13.50
C ILE A 406 7.08 -21.83 13.65
N ARG A 407 8.08 -22.10 12.80
CA ARG A 407 8.76 -23.40 12.60
C ARG A 407 9.30 -24.01 13.88
N ASN A 408 9.94 -23.22 14.73
CA ASN A 408 10.65 -23.71 15.92
C ASN A 408 9.88 -23.36 17.19
N ALA A 409 9.61 -24.35 18.04
CA ALA A 409 8.86 -24.14 19.27
C ALA A 409 9.52 -23.14 20.24
N ALA A 410 10.85 -23.15 20.37
CA ALA A 410 11.56 -22.21 21.24
C ALA A 410 11.53 -20.78 20.68
N THR A 411 11.62 -20.61 19.36
CA THR A 411 11.43 -19.30 18.72
C THR A 411 10.00 -18.78 18.92
N ARG A 412 8.99 -19.67 18.78
CA ARG A 412 7.59 -19.35 19.03
C ARG A 412 7.34 -18.92 20.48
N ASP A 413 7.93 -19.63 21.44
CA ASP A 413 7.88 -19.27 22.86
C ASP A 413 8.54 -17.91 23.12
N ALA A 414 9.66 -17.62 22.44
CA ALA A 414 10.33 -16.32 22.53
C ALA A 414 9.46 -15.18 21.96
N VAL A 415 8.78 -15.39 20.83
CA VAL A 415 7.85 -14.39 20.27
C VAL A 415 6.71 -14.10 21.26
N MET A 416 6.09 -15.15 21.82
CA MET A 416 5.06 -14.98 22.84
C MET A 416 5.60 -14.25 24.08
N GLY A 417 6.82 -14.59 24.53
CA GLY A 417 7.48 -13.92 25.64
C GLY A 417 7.66 -12.43 25.41
N ARG A 418 8.20 -12.03 24.24
CA ARG A 418 8.39 -10.62 23.88
C ARG A 418 7.08 -9.89 23.70
N ALA A 419 6.08 -10.53 23.08
CA ALA A 419 4.75 -9.95 22.93
C ALA A 419 4.11 -9.66 24.30
N MET A 420 4.21 -10.58 25.25
CA MET A 420 3.66 -10.37 26.59
C MET A 420 4.46 -9.36 27.41
N GLU A 421 5.80 -9.35 27.31
CA GLU A 421 6.64 -8.33 27.96
C GLU A 421 6.27 -6.92 27.47
N TYR A 422 6.06 -6.78 26.17
CA TYR A 422 5.61 -5.53 25.56
C TYR A 422 4.22 -5.10 26.03
N LEU A 423 3.24 -6.02 26.01
CA LEU A 423 1.85 -5.70 26.35
C LEU A 423 1.62 -5.50 27.85
N LEU A 424 2.48 -6.05 28.73
CA LEU A 424 2.35 -5.95 30.19
C LEU A 424 3.25 -4.86 30.83
N ARG A 425 3.78 -3.94 30.02
CA ARG A 425 4.74 -2.90 30.44
C ARG A 425 4.20 -1.87 31.43
#